data_AF-A0A7W9CFU2-F1
#
_entry.id   AF-A0A7W9CFU2-F1
#
_cell.length_a   1.000
_cell.length_b   1.000
_cell.length_c   1.000
_cell.angle_alpha   90.00
_cell.angle_beta   90.00
_cell.angle_gamma   90.00
#
_symmetry.space_group_name_H-M   'P 1'
#
loop_
_entity.id
_entity.type
_entity.pdbx_description
1 polymer ?
#
loop_
_entity_poly.entity_id
_entity_poly.type
_entity_poly.pdbx_seq_one_letter_code
_entity_poly.pdbx_strand_id
1 'polypeptide(L)'
;MDLLEHYLAAVAAQLDRGQREDIIAELRDTLLTRFEEREAALGRDLTDSEREAILREMGHPLVVAARYGKGPQHLVGPDLFPWWLFAVKAGLLIIVALHLVDVFFSLFAGAGGFQDAIRHLFIIPFEAGLVWIGIATVAAYVIERTGWRPGFMTDWRVKDLPVLKLSDPEAWRAAMTGEKERPAAAAAWAAPKAPARWPAGEAIFGILVLGVFIAWWGGFQTSGMQPVTLSRTGELLTVAPVWAANFVPILLLAIFQLWIELLRLMRPQWVRFIAGLQVVAAGVGIAILWTIFQVGHWFTLSDGETSIRVIGGWSQLMFERLRDFDDGPRDLSGNTGALSLILSWVFAGAILSLGFSMLRHLATAIRGRA
;
A
#
# COMPACT_ATOMS: atom_id res chain seq x y z
N MET A 1 10.47 36.46 23.64
CA MET A 1 10.40 36.40 22.16
C MET A 1 8.94 36.21 21.82
N ASP A 2 8.35 37.12 21.06
CA ASP A 2 6.93 37.10 20.70
C ASP A 2 6.60 35.84 19.88
N LEU A 3 5.51 35.13 20.24
CA LEU A 3 5.04 33.91 19.57
C LEU A 3 4.70 34.17 18.11
N LEU A 4 4.18 35.37 17.81
CA LEU A 4 3.89 35.81 16.45
C LEU A 4 5.15 35.84 15.59
N GLU A 5 6.25 36.41 16.10
CA GLU A 5 7.52 36.50 15.37
C GLU A 5 8.09 35.12 15.06
N HIS A 6 8.02 34.18 16.01
CA HIS A 6 8.44 32.81 15.76
C HIS A 6 7.59 32.12 14.68
N TYR A 7 6.28 32.32 14.72
CA TYR A 7 5.38 31.76 13.73
C TYR A 7 5.66 32.34 12.32
N LEU A 8 5.78 33.67 12.22
CA LEU A 8 6.08 34.34 10.96
C LEU A 8 7.48 33.96 10.43
N ALA A 9 8.48 33.82 11.29
CA ALA A 9 9.81 33.34 10.89
C ALA A 9 9.75 31.91 10.33
N ALA A 10 8.96 31.02 10.93
CA ALA A 10 8.77 29.67 10.43
C ALA A 10 8.05 29.62 9.07
N VAL A 11 7.07 30.51 8.84
CA VAL A 11 6.42 30.67 7.53
C VAL A 11 7.40 31.25 6.51
N ALA A 12 8.13 32.31 6.87
CA ALA A 12 9.09 33.01 6.01
C ALA A 12 10.19 32.07 5.49
N ALA A 13 10.65 31.13 6.32
CA ALA A 13 11.65 30.14 5.95
C ALA A 13 11.24 29.26 4.75
N GLN A 14 9.94 29.12 4.50
CA GLN A 14 9.37 28.24 3.48
C GLN A 14 8.90 28.99 2.23
N LEU A 15 8.93 30.33 2.26
CA LEU A 15 8.51 31.16 1.13
C LEU A 15 9.67 31.48 0.19
N ASP A 16 9.34 31.60 -1.10
CA ASP A 16 10.26 32.10 -2.13
C ASP A 16 10.74 33.52 -1.80
N ARG A 17 12.02 33.80 -2.05
CA ARG A 17 12.67 35.04 -1.61
C ARG A 17 12.03 36.29 -2.20
N GLY A 18 11.49 36.21 -3.42
CA GLY A 18 10.94 37.35 -4.13
C GLY A 18 9.57 37.85 -3.66
N GLN A 19 8.82 37.07 -2.86
CA GLN A 19 7.49 37.45 -2.36
C GLN A 19 7.37 37.33 -0.83
N ARG A 20 8.44 36.88 -0.17
CA ARG A 20 8.48 36.60 1.26
C ARG A 20 8.06 37.80 2.10
N GLU A 21 8.64 38.97 1.83
CA GLU A 21 8.39 40.17 2.64
C GLU A 21 6.94 40.63 2.54
N ASP A 22 6.39 40.69 1.32
CA ASP A 22 5.00 41.07 1.08
C ASP A 22 4.02 40.12 1.78
N ILE A 23 4.20 38.81 1.62
CA ILE A 23 3.33 37.79 2.22
C ILE A 23 3.42 37.84 3.76
N ILE A 24 4.62 38.03 4.31
CA ILE A 24 4.80 38.10 5.77
C ILE A 24 4.20 39.39 6.34
N ALA A 25 4.29 40.50 5.63
CA ALA A 25 3.64 41.74 6.03
C ALA A 25 2.11 41.58 6.05
N GLU A 26 1.52 40.97 5.01
CA GLU A 26 0.08 40.69 4.93
C GLU A 26 -0.39 39.73 6.04
N LEU A 27 0.36 38.64 6.27
CA LEU A 27 0.05 37.68 7.32
C LEU A 27 0.17 38.28 8.73
N ARG A 28 1.17 39.13 8.94
CA ARG A 28 1.34 39.86 10.20
C ARG A 28 0.14 40.75 10.46
N ASP A 29 -0.26 41.56 9.49
CA ASP A 29 -1.40 42.47 9.59
C ASP A 29 -2.68 41.69 9.92
N THR A 30 -2.95 40.62 9.16
CA THR A 30 -4.11 39.74 9.38
C THR A 30 -4.14 39.14 10.79
N LEU A 31 -2.99 38.69 11.31
CA LEU A 31 -2.90 38.08 12.64
C LEU A 31 -3.04 39.12 13.75
N LEU A 32 -2.46 40.31 13.59
CA LEU A 32 -2.62 41.42 14.53
C LEU A 32 -4.08 41.87 14.61
N THR A 33 -4.76 42.04 13.47
CA THR A 33 -6.20 42.35 13.45
C THR A 33 -7.01 41.30 14.21
N ARG A 34 -6.72 40.00 14.03
CA ARG A 34 -7.42 38.93 14.78
C ARG A 34 -7.14 38.98 16.28
N PHE A 35 -5.91 39.34 16.69
CA PHE A 35 -5.59 39.53 18.09
C PHE A 35 -6.41 40.71 18.67
N GLU A 36 -6.41 41.85 17.99
CA GLU A 36 -7.15 43.05 18.42
C GLU A 36 -8.67 42.80 18.51
N GLU A 37 -9.26 42.12 17.53
CA GLU A 37 -10.69 41.75 17.56
C GLU A 37 -11.01 40.86 18.77
N ARG A 38 -10.10 39.93 19.11
CA ARG A 38 -10.29 39.04 20.25
C ARG A 38 -10.09 39.74 21.58
N GLU A 39 -9.12 40.66 21.67
CA GLU A 39 -8.89 41.52 22.84
C GLU A 39 -10.09 42.44 23.09
N ALA A 40 -10.63 43.06 22.04
CA ALA A 40 -11.83 43.89 22.12
C ALA A 40 -13.07 43.10 22.59
N ALA A 41 -13.23 41.87 22.12
CA ALA A 41 -14.33 40.99 22.55
C ALA A 41 -14.22 40.55 24.02
N LEU A 42 -12.99 40.38 24.53
CA LEU A 42 -12.73 39.99 25.92
C LEU A 42 -12.64 41.18 26.89
N GLY A 43 -12.44 42.39 26.37
CA GLY A 43 -12.24 43.61 27.15
C GLY A 43 -10.91 43.63 27.93
N ARG A 44 -9.93 42.83 27.50
CA ARG A 44 -8.57 42.71 28.08
C ARG A 44 -7.59 42.17 27.05
N ASP A 45 -6.30 42.36 27.31
CA ASP A 45 -5.21 41.77 26.52
C ASP A 45 -5.27 40.23 26.53
N LEU A 46 -4.82 39.60 25.44
CA LEU A 46 -4.76 38.14 25.30
C LEU A 46 -3.62 37.55 26.12
N THR A 47 -3.86 36.37 26.69
CA THR A 47 -2.78 35.55 27.25
C THR A 47 -1.98 34.87 26.14
N ASP A 48 -0.75 34.45 26.44
CA ASP A 48 0.10 33.72 25.48
C ASP A 48 -0.59 32.44 24.94
N SER A 49 -1.35 31.74 25.78
CA SER A 49 -2.13 30.56 25.37
C SER A 49 -3.26 30.89 24.40
N GLU A 50 -3.89 32.05 24.53
CA GLU A 50 -4.96 32.51 23.63
C GLU A 50 -4.36 32.98 22.29
N ARG A 51 -3.23 33.69 22.32
CA ARG A 51 -2.46 34.03 21.11
C ARG A 51 -2.00 32.78 20.37
N GLU A 52 -1.46 31.79 21.08
CA GLU A 52 -1.07 30.50 20.50
C GLU A 52 -2.26 29.77 19.87
N ALA A 53 -3.44 29.81 20.49
CA ALA A 53 -4.65 29.20 19.93
C ALA A 53 -5.02 29.82 18.56
N ILE A 54 -4.98 31.14 18.45
CA ILE A 54 -5.26 31.86 17.19
C ILE A 54 -4.21 31.51 16.12
N LEU A 55 -2.93 31.41 16.50
CA LEU A 55 -1.87 30.97 15.58
C LEU A 55 -2.09 29.51 15.12
N ARG A 56 -2.55 28.62 16.00
CA ARG A 56 -2.92 27.24 15.63
C ARG A 56 -4.12 27.18 14.70
N GLU A 57 -5.12 28.05 14.89
CA GLU A 57 -6.28 28.16 13.99
C GLU A 57 -5.88 28.60 12.57
N MET A 58 -4.85 29.44 12.42
CA MET A 58 -4.31 29.82 11.11
C MET A 58 -3.72 28.62 10.36
N GLY A 59 -3.15 27.67 11.11
CA GLY A 59 -2.64 26.39 10.61
C GLY A 59 -1.13 26.24 10.75
N HIS A 60 -0.62 25.04 10.44
CA HIS A 60 0.81 24.75 10.53
C HIS A 60 1.62 25.63 9.54
N PRO A 61 2.78 26.21 9.92
CA PRO A 61 3.56 27.11 9.07
C PRO A 61 3.84 26.57 7.66
N LEU A 62 4.16 25.27 7.54
CA LEU A 62 4.33 24.59 6.25
C LEU A 62 3.08 24.64 5.37
N VAL A 63 1.89 24.42 5.94
CA VAL A 63 0.62 24.40 5.20
C VAL A 63 0.23 25.81 4.77
N VAL A 64 0.46 26.81 5.64
CA VAL A 64 0.20 28.21 5.32
C VAL A 64 1.13 28.70 4.22
N ALA A 65 2.44 28.46 4.35
CA ALA A 65 3.41 28.82 3.31
C ALA A 65 3.11 28.17 1.96
N ALA A 66 2.66 26.90 1.98
CA ALA A 66 2.31 26.19 0.77
C ALA A 66 1.22 26.91 -0.04
N ARG A 67 0.22 27.53 0.61
CA ARG A 67 -0.88 28.28 -0.06
C ARG A 67 -0.38 29.40 -0.98
N TYR A 68 0.79 29.97 -0.68
CA TYR A 68 1.41 31.04 -1.46
C TYR A 68 2.46 30.53 -2.46
N GLY A 69 2.70 29.22 -2.53
CA GLY A 69 3.67 28.62 -3.45
C GLY A 69 3.28 28.80 -4.92
N LYS A 70 4.25 29.17 -5.77
CA LYS A 70 4.06 29.22 -7.23
C LYS A 70 4.14 27.79 -7.81
N GLY A 71 3.00 27.14 -7.94
CA GLY A 71 2.84 25.91 -8.71
C GLY A 71 2.11 24.78 -7.97
N PRO A 72 1.91 23.64 -8.65
CA PRO A 72 1.20 22.50 -8.08
C PRO A 72 1.95 21.95 -6.85
N GLN A 73 1.25 21.71 -5.74
CA GLN A 73 1.80 21.07 -4.54
C GLN A 73 1.71 19.54 -4.58
N HIS A 74 1.21 18.99 -5.68
CA HIS A 74 1.04 17.56 -5.90
C HIS A 74 2.02 17.06 -6.95
N LEU A 75 2.45 15.80 -6.82
CA LEU A 75 3.26 15.12 -7.84
C LEU A 75 2.42 14.76 -9.06
N VAL A 76 1.17 14.36 -8.85
CA VAL A 76 0.19 14.03 -9.89
C VAL A 76 -1.12 14.71 -9.54
N GLY A 77 -1.56 15.63 -10.40
CA GLY A 77 -2.77 16.42 -10.15
C GLY A 77 -4.06 15.67 -10.40
N PRO A 78 -5.20 16.17 -9.88
CA PRO A 78 -6.50 15.54 -10.05
C PRO A 78 -6.88 15.34 -11.51
N ASP A 79 -6.48 16.26 -12.41
CA ASP A 79 -6.76 16.17 -13.84
C ASP A 79 -5.92 15.07 -14.54
N LEU A 80 -4.69 14.87 -14.09
CA LEU A 80 -3.73 13.92 -14.67
C LEU A 80 -3.80 12.52 -14.02
N PHE A 81 -4.34 12.44 -12.80
CA PHE A 81 -4.39 11.22 -12.00
C PHE A 81 -5.11 10.05 -12.68
N PRO A 82 -6.28 10.21 -13.33
CA PRO A 82 -6.94 9.10 -14.03
C PRO A 82 -6.06 8.50 -15.13
N TRP A 83 -5.30 9.34 -15.84
CA TRP A 83 -4.41 8.93 -16.93
C TRP A 83 -3.14 8.27 -16.42
N TRP A 84 -2.55 8.81 -15.35
CA TRP A 84 -1.44 8.16 -14.65
C TRP A 84 -1.86 6.77 -14.14
N LEU A 85 -3.04 6.65 -13.53
CA LEU A 85 -3.53 5.37 -13.02
C LEU A 85 -3.78 4.36 -14.13
N PHE A 86 -4.33 4.81 -15.27
CA PHE A 86 -4.48 3.98 -16.46
C PHE A 86 -3.13 3.49 -16.98
N ALA A 87 -2.14 4.39 -17.13
CA ALA A 87 -0.79 4.05 -17.57
C ALA A 87 -0.13 3.04 -16.62
N VAL A 88 -0.20 3.26 -15.30
CA VAL A 88 0.33 2.35 -14.29
C VAL A 88 -0.28 0.96 -14.45
N LYS A 89 -1.61 0.86 -14.47
CA LYS A 89 -2.31 -0.43 -14.61
C LYS A 89 -1.99 -1.14 -15.91
N ALA A 90 -2.00 -0.41 -17.04
CA ALA A 90 -1.71 -0.97 -18.35
C ALA A 90 -0.27 -1.50 -18.41
N GLY A 91 0.71 -0.72 -17.94
CA GLY A 91 2.11 -1.15 -17.92
C GLY A 91 2.35 -2.33 -16.99
N LEU A 92 1.74 -2.36 -15.80
CA LEU A 92 1.84 -3.51 -14.90
C LEU A 92 1.23 -4.78 -15.52
N LEU A 93 0.09 -4.67 -16.21
CA LEU A 93 -0.52 -5.78 -16.91
C LEU A 93 0.40 -6.32 -18.03
N ILE A 94 1.02 -5.43 -18.80
CA ILE A 94 1.98 -5.79 -19.85
C ILE A 94 3.21 -6.47 -19.24
N ILE A 95 3.78 -5.92 -18.17
CA ILE A 95 4.93 -6.50 -17.45
C ILE A 95 4.60 -7.92 -16.99
N VAL A 96 3.44 -8.12 -16.36
CA VAL A 96 2.98 -9.45 -15.94
C VAL A 96 2.82 -10.37 -17.15
N ALA A 97 2.19 -9.92 -18.24
CA ALA A 97 1.99 -10.73 -19.44
C ALA A 97 3.32 -11.18 -20.08
N LEU A 98 4.31 -10.28 -20.17
CA LEU A 98 5.64 -10.60 -20.69
C LEU A 98 6.33 -11.66 -19.83
N HIS A 99 6.30 -11.51 -18.51
CA HIS A 99 6.94 -12.48 -17.62
C HIS A 99 6.21 -13.83 -17.56
N LEU A 100 4.90 -13.86 -17.76
CA LEU A 100 4.18 -15.12 -17.94
C LEU A 100 4.65 -15.88 -19.19
N VAL A 101 4.98 -15.17 -20.27
CA VAL A 101 5.56 -15.77 -21.47
C VAL A 101 6.97 -16.32 -21.18
N ASP A 102 7.81 -15.58 -20.46
CA ASP A 102 9.16 -16.04 -20.08
C ASP A 102 9.11 -17.30 -19.20
N VAL A 103 8.19 -17.33 -18.24
CA VAL A 103 7.96 -18.49 -17.36
C VAL A 103 7.48 -19.69 -18.19
N PHE A 104 6.60 -19.48 -19.16
CA PHE A 104 6.18 -20.53 -20.08
C PHE A 104 7.37 -21.11 -20.86
N PHE A 105 8.23 -20.27 -21.43
CA PHE A 105 9.42 -20.75 -22.14
C PHE A 105 10.42 -21.46 -21.20
N SER A 106 10.62 -20.95 -19.99
CA SER A 106 11.51 -21.57 -18.99
C SER A 106 11.05 -22.98 -18.62
N LEU A 107 9.74 -23.17 -18.39
CA LEU A 107 9.18 -24.45 -17.95
C LEU A 107 9.00 -25.47 -19.08
N PHE A 108 8.62 -25.02 -20.29
CA PHE A 108 8.23 -25.92 -21.38
C PHE A 108 9.28 -26.08 -22.47
N ALA A 109 10.21 -25.12 -22.63
CA ALA A 109 11.31 -25.21 -23.60
C ALA A 109 12.62 -25.76 -23.01
N GLY A 110 12.62 -26.16 -21.73
CA GLY A 110 13.76 -26.79 -21.06
C GLY A 110 14.95 -25.86 -20.81
N ALA A 111 14.74 -24.54 -20.87
CA ALA A 111 15.79 -23.53 -20.83
C ALA A 111 16.23 -23.11 -19.42
N GLY A 112 15.59 -23.60 -18.35
CA GLY A 112 15.96 -23.27 -16.96
C GLY A 112 15.38 -24.23 -15.93
N GLY A 113 15.91 -24.19 -14.70
CA GLY A 113 15.36 -24.94 -13.57
C GLY A 113 14.11 -24.28 -13.01
N PHE A 114 13.32 -25.01 -12.22
CA PHE A 114 12.15 -24.49 -11.50
C PHE A 114 12.47 -23.25 -10.64
N GLN A 115 13.71 -23.17 -10.13
CA GLN A 115 14.25 -22.02 -9.40
C GLN A 115 14.39 -20.76 -10.26
N ASP A 116 14.77 -20.89 -11.53
CA ASP A 116 14.88 -19.76 -12.46
C ASP A 116 13.50 -19.25 -12.86
N ALA A 117 12.55 -20.16 -13.09
CA ALA A 117 11.15 -19.82 -13.36
C ALA A 117 10.52 -19.00 -12.22
N ILE A 118 10.83 -19.31 -10.96
CA ILE A 118 10.33 -18.56 -9.80
C ILE A 118 10.98 -17.17 -9.69
N ARG A 119 12.29 -17.04 -9.93
CA ARG A 119 12.95 -15.72 -9.92
C ARG A 119 12.36 -14.78 -10.98
N HIS A 120 12.07 -15.32 -12.17
CA HIS A 120 11.43 -14.58 -13.26
C HIS A 120 9.96 -14.22 -12.98
N LEU A 121 9.27 -15.00 -12.14
CA LEU A 121 7.87 -14.73 -11.77
C LEU A 121 7.71 -13.68 -10.66
N PHE A 122 8.74 -13.42 -9.85
CA PHE A 122 8.58 -12.62 -8.64
C PHE A 122 9.54 -11.44 -8.49
N ILE A 123 10.84 -11.63 -8.66
CA ILE A 123 11.81 -10.58 -8.37
C ILE A 123 11.81 -9.56 -9.50
N ILE A 124 11.87 -10.06 -10.74
CA ILE A 124 11.95 -9.22 -11.94
C ILE A 124 10.67 -8.40 -12.18
N PRO A 125 9.45 -8.98 -12.12
CA PRO A 125 8.22 -8.21 -12.35
C PRO A 125 7.96 -7.18 -11.25
N PHE A 126 8.38 -7.48 -10.01
CA PHE A 126 8.24 -6.58 -8.88
C PHE A 126 9.16 -5.36 -9.03
N GLU A 127 10.45 -5.57 -9.32
CA GLU A 127 11.40 -4.50 -9.60
C GLU A 127 10.98 -3.67 -10.81
N ALA A 128 10.61 -4.33 -11.92
CA ALA A 128 10.12 -3.67 -13.13
C ALA A 128 8.83 -2.86 -12.86
N GLY A 129 7.93 -3.39 -12.03
CA GLY A 129 6.71 -2.70 -11.61
C GLY A 129 7.00 -1.43 -10.80
N LEU A 130 7.93 -1.49 -9.84
CA LEU A 130 8.36 -0.32 -9.06
C LEU A 130 9.02 0.74 -9.94
N VAL A 131 9.92 0.34 -10.85
CA VAL A 131 10.55 1.24 -11.81
C VAL A 131 9.50 1.88 -12.72
N TRP A 132 8.54 1.09 -13.22
CA TRP A 132 7.45 1.60 -14.04
C TRP A 132 6.59 2.65 -13.32
N ILE A 133 6.20 2.38 -12.07
CA ILE A 133 5.46 3.33 -11.24
C ILE A 133 6.28 4.62 -11.06
N GLY A 134 7.59 4.49 -10.79
CA GLY A 134 8.52 5.61 -10.67
C GLY A 134 8.55 6.46 -11.95
N ILE A 135 8.78 5.83 -13.10
CA ILE A 135 8.82 6.51 -14.41
C ILE A 135 7.48 7.19 -14.71
N ALA A 136 6.36 6.49 -14.52
CA ALA A 136 5.03 7.05 -14.73
C ALA A 136 4.77 8.27 -13.84
N THR A 137 5.24 8.23 -12.59
CA THR A 137 5.12 9.35 -11.63
C THR A 137 6.00 10.53 -12.02
N VAL A 138 7.24 10.29 -12.44
CA VAL A 138 8.13 11.35 -12.95
C VAL A 138 7.57 11.98 -14.22
N ALA A 139 7.06 11.17 -15.15
CA ALA A 139 6.43 11.66 -16.36
C ALA A 139 5.20 12.53 -16.04
N ALA A 140 4.35 12.07 -15.11
CA ALA A 140 3.19 12.84 -14.66
C ALA A 140 3.61 14.15 -13.98
N TYR A 141 4.65 14.13 -13.15
CA TYR A 141 5.20 15.32 -12.52
C TYR A 141 5.71 16.33 -13.54
N VAL A 142 6.46 15.89 -14.56
CA VAL A 142 6.96 16.76 -15.63
C VAL A 142 5.82 17.35 -16.45
N ILE A 143 4.83 16.54 -16.84
CA ILE A 143 3.62 16.98 -17.55
C ILE A 143 2.87 18.05 -16.75
N GLU A 144 2.71 17.82 -15.44
CA GLU A 144 1.98 18.74 -14.56
C GLU A 144 2.74 20.05 -14.33
N ARG A 145 4.08 20.02 -14.29
CA ARG A 145 4.94 21.20 -14.10
C ARG A 145 5.13 22.04 -15.36
N THR A 146 5.18 21.38 -16.52
CA THR A 146 5.35 22.06 -17.81
C THR A 146 4.03 22.55 -18.38
N GLY A 147 2.89 22.06 -17.89
CA GLY A 147 1.56 22.35 -18.43
C GLY A 147 1.33 21.75 -19.82
N TRP A 148 2.28 20.95 -20.34
CA TRP A 148 2.16 20.31 -21.63
C TRP A 148 1.15 19.17 -21.56
N ARG A 149 -0.03 19.33 -22.19
CA ARG A 149 -1.06 18.30 -22.27
C ARG A 149 -0.93 17.56 -23.62
N PRO A 150 -0.67 16.24 -23.63
CA PRO A 150 -0.63 15.45 -24.86
C PRO A 150 -1.98 15.48 -25.61
N GLY A 151 -1.92 15.39 -26.95
CA GLY A 151 -3.12 15.48 -27.81
C GLY A 151 -4.22 14.45 -27.50
N PHE A 152 -3.89 13.28 -26.96
CA PHE A 152 -4.90 12.31 -26.53
C PHE A 152 -5.78 12.80 -25.36
N MET A 153 -5.33 13.79 -24.59
CA MET A 153 -6.10 14.40 -23.50
C MET A 153 -6.94 15.58 -23.99
N THR A 154 -6.50 16.29 -25.04
CA THR A 154 -7.14 17.52 -25.53
C THR A 154 -8.02 17.31 -26.75
N ASP A 155 -7.66 16.38 -27.62
CA ASP A 155 -8.23 16.24 -28.97
C ASP A 155 -9.25 15.09 -29.07
N TRP A 156 -9.81 14.67 -27.92
CA TRP A 156 -10.83 13.64 -27.89
C TRP A 156 -12.10 14.14 -28.59
N ARG A 157 -12.74 13.27 -29.36
CA ARG A 157 -14.01 13.58 -30.02
C ARG A 157 -15.13 12.77 -29.39
N VAL A 158 -16.27 13.41 -29.19
CA VAL A 158 -17.48 12.78 -28.63
C VAL A 158 -17.87 11.50 -29.38
N LYS A 159 -17.64 11.48 -30.70
CA LYS A 159 -17.92 10.33 -31.57
C LYS A 159 -17.01 9.11 -31.34
N ASP A 160 -15.87 9.27 -30.68
CA ASP A 160 -14.90 8.20 -30.41
C ASP A 160 -15.07 7.64 -28.98
N LEU A 161 -15.89 8.30 -28.14
CA LEU A 161 -16.28 7.83 -26.80
C LEU A 161 -17.00 6.47 -26.75
N PRO A 162 -17.74 6.00 -27.78
CA PRO A 162 -18.34 4.67 -27.76
C PRO A 162 -17.33 3.53 -27.55
N VAL A 163 -16.07 3.70 -27.95
CA VAL A 163 -14.99 2.73 -27.66
C VAL A 163 -14.74 2.58 -26.16
N LEU A 164 -14.92 3.63 -25.37
CA LEU A 164 -14.75 3.56 -23.92
C LEU A 164 -15.85 2.72 -23.24
N LYS A 165 -17.02 2.56 -23.90
CA LYS A 165 -18.05 1.63 -23.43
C LYS A 165 -17.63 0.16 -23.54
N LEU A 166 -16.61 -0.19 -24.34
CA LEU A 166 -16.09 -1.56 -24.39
C LEU A 166 -15.40 -2.01 -23.10
N SER A 167 -15.12 -1.06 -22.18
CA SER A 167 -14.70 -1.39 -20.82
C SER A 167 -15.86 -1.85 -19.91
N ASP A 168 -17.11 -1.64 -20.34
CA ASP A 168 -18.29 -2.20 -19.69
C ASP A 168 -18.45 -3.68 -20.11
N PRO A 169 -18.41 -4.64 -19.16
CA PRO A 169 -18.51 -6.06 -19.45
C PRO A 169 -19.75 -6.44 -20.28
N GLU A 170 -20.86 -5.72 -20.10
CA GLU A 170 -22.10 -5.99 -20.82
C GLU A 170 -22.03 -5.53 -22.29
N ALA A 171 -21.45 -4.35 -22.53
CA ALA A 171 -21.25 -3.82 -23.88
C ALA A 171 -20.18 -4.60 -24.65
N TRP A 172 -19.11 -5.05 -23.98
CA TRP A 172 -18.12 -5.95 -24.57
C TRP A 172 -18.74 -7.29 -24.96
N ARG A 173 -19.57 -7.87 -24.09
CA ARG A 173 -20.32 -9.10 -24.39
C ARG A 173 -21.25 -8.92 -25.58
N ALA A 174 -22.03 -7.85 -25.61
CA ALA A 174 -22.96 -7.54 -26.71
C ALA A 174 -22.24 -7.33 -28.06
N ALA A 175 -21.08 -6.66 -28.05
CA ALA A 175 -20.23 -6.47 -29.23
C ALA A 175 -19.65 -7.80 -29.75
N MET A 176 -19.26 -8.71 -28.84
CA MET A 176 -18.78 -10.05 -29.18
C MET A 176 -19.89 -10.97 -29.70
N THR A 177 -21.14 -10.79 -29.24
CA THR A 177 -22.30 -11.61 -29.65
C THR A 177 -23.08 -11.06 -30.84
N GLY A 178 -22.71 -9.88 -31.36
CA GLY A 178 -23.31 -9.29 -32.56
C GLY A 178 -24.73 -8.71 -32.37
N GLU A 179 -25.15 -8.44 -31.13
CA GLU A 179 -26.46 -7.84 -30.86
C GLU A 179 -26.44 -6.33 -31.16
N LYS A 180 -27.24 -5.88 -32.14
CA LYS A 180 -27.42 -4.45 -32.45
C LYS A 180 -28.29 -3.77 -31.40
N GLU A 181 -27.73 -2.79 -30.68
CA GLU A 181 -28.50 -1.95 -29.75
C GLU A 181 -29.57 -1.12 -30.47
N ARG A 182 -30.79 -1.07 -29.91
CA ARG A 182 -31.86 -0.13 -30.30
C ARG A 182 -31.67 1.21 -29.57
N PRO A 183 -31.95 2.35 -30.21
CA PRO A 183 -31.67 3.66 -29.61
C PRO A 183 -32.65 3.96 -28.46
N ALA A 184 -32.11 4.20 -27.28
CA ALA A 184 -32.84 4.61 -26.09
C ALA A 184 -33.14 6.12 -26.14
N ALA A 185 -34.25 6.50 -26.77
CA ALA A 185 -34.84 7.79 -26.50
C ALA A 185 -35.52 7.75 -25.11
N ALA A 186 -35.23 8.76 -24.28
CA ALA A 186 -35.87 9.06 -23.00
C ALA A 186 -35.55 8.13 -21.80
N ALA A 187 -34.29 8.15 -21.34
CA ALA A 187 -34.00 7.88 -19.93
C ALA A 187 -33.68 9.20 -19.23
N ALA A 188 -34.64 9.66 -18.44
CA ALA A 188 -34.58 10.86 -17.62
C ALA A 188 -33.35 10.86 -16.70
N TRP A 189 -32.89 12.06 -16.32
CA TRP A 189 -31.77 12.30 -15.42
C TRP A 189 -31.97 11.59 -14.07
N ALA A 190 -31.46 10.37 -13.97
CA ALA A 190 -31.12 9.72 -12.71
C ALA A 190 -29.62 9.92 -12.51
N ALA A 191 -29.22 10.39 -11.33
CA ALA A 191 -27.81 10.43 -10.94
C ALA A 191 -27.19 9.05 -11.22
N PRO A 192 -26.00 8.97 -11.87
CA PRO A 192 -25.38 7.67 -12.13
C PRO A 192 -25.16 7.00 -10.78
N LYS A 193 -25.78 5.83 -10.55
CA LYS A 193 -25.33 4.94 -9.48
C LYS A 193 -23.86 4.67 -9.76
N ALA A 194 -22.99 4.95 -8.79
CA ALA A 194 -21.56 4.67 -8.89
C ALA A 194 -21.40 3.25 -9.49
N PRO A 195 -20.56 3.07 -10.53
CA PRO A 195 -20.41 1.78 -11.18
C PRO A 195 -20.08 0.75 -10.11
N ALA A 196 -20.86 -0.33 -10.07
CA ALA A 196 -20.66 -1.40 -9.11
C ALA A 196 -19.21 -1.88 -9.23
N ARG A 197 -18.42 -1.63 -8.18
CA ARG A 197 -17.03 -2.08 -8.09
C ARG A 197 -17.02 -3.58 -8.38
N TRP A 198 -16.41 -4.00 -9.49
CA TRP A 198 -16.55 -5.36 -10.02
C TRP A 198 -16.10 -6.39 -8.97
N PRO A 199 -17.01 -7.18 -8.37
CA PRO A 199 -16.67 -8.07 -7.26
C PRO A 199 -15.70 -9.19 -7.67
N ALA A 200 -15.67 -9.53 -8.96
CA ALA A 200 -14.80 -10.58 -9.48
C ALA A 200 -13.33 -10.15 -9.58
N GLY A 201 -13.04 -8.85 -9.75
CA GLY A 201 -11.67 -8.36 -9.85
C GLY A 201 -10.86 -8.59 -8.57
N GLU A 202 -11.50 -8.40 -7.41
CA GLU A 202 -10.88 -8.68 -6.10
C GLU A 202 -10.63 -10.18 -5.89
N ALA A 203 -11.60 -11.03 -6.25
CA ALA A 203 -11.47 -12.49 -6.11
C ALA A 203 -10.40 -13.07 -7.07
N ILE A 204 -10.35 -12.60 -8.32
CA ILE A 204 -9.32 -13.02 -9.30
C ILE A 204 -7.93 -12.63 -8.82
N PHE A 205 -7.76 -11.40 -8.33
CA PHE A 205 -6.48 -10.97 -7.75
C PHE A 205 -6.09 -11.83 -6.55
N GLY A 206 -7.04 -12.11 -5.65
CA GLY A 206 -6.83 -12.99 -4.49
C GLY A 206 -6.38 -14.40 -4.91
N ILE A 207 -7.04 -15.00 -5.90
CA ILE A 207 -6.70 -16.32 -6.47
C ILE A 207 -5.27 -16.32 -7.02
N LEU A 208 -4.90 -15.28 -7.79
CA LEU A 208 -3.56 -15.17 -8.37
C LEU A 208 -2.49 -15.06 -7.29
N VAL A 209 -2.62 -14.10 -6.37
CA VAL A 209 -1.65 -13.89 -5.28
C VAL A 209 -1.48 -15.15 -4.45
N LEU A 210 -2.58 -15.85 -4.16
CA LEU A 210 -2.55 -17.00 -3.28
C LEU A 210 -2.06 -18.27 -3.96
N GLY A 211 -2.39 -18.50 -5.24
CA GLY A 211 -1.80 -19.57 -6.04
C GLY A 211 -0.29 -19.42 -6.15
N VAL A 212 0.15 -18.18 -6.35
CA VAL A 212 1.57 -17.82 -6.37
C VAL A 212 2.23 -18.03 -4.99
N PHE A 213 1.59 -17.65 -3.89
CA PHE A 213 2.08 -17.93 -2.53
C PHE A 213 2.20 -19.43 -2.26
N ILE A 214 1.20 -20.24 -2.63
CA ILE A 214 1.20 -21.70 -2.46
C ILE A 214 2.36 -22.33 -3.22
N ALA A 215 2.59 -21.89 -4.46
CA ALA A 215 3.71 -22.35 -5.28
C ALA A 215 5.06 -21.95 -4.65
N TRP A 216 5.20 -20.70 -4.21
CA TRP A 216 6.40 -20.22 -3.52
C TRP A 216 6.68 -20.98 -2.23
N TRP A 217 5.67 -21.15 -1.37
CA TRP A 217 5.79 -21.84 -0.10
C TRP A 217 6.18 -23.32 -0.31
N GLY A 218 5.54 -23.99 -1.27
CA GLY A 218 5.92 -25.34 -1.67
C GLY A 218 7.36 -25.42 -2.18
N GLY A 219 7.77 -24.47 -3.02
CA GLY A 219 9.15 -24.34 -3.51
C GLY A 219 10.17 -24.14 -2.39
N PHE A 220 9.83 -23.31 -1.40
CA PHE A 220 10.65 -23.02 -0.23
C PHE A 220 10.98 -24.30 0.54
N GLN A 221 9.99 -25.18 0.76
CA GLN A 221 10.22 -26.50 1.36
C GLN A 221 11.10 -27.40 0.48
N THR A 222 10.83 -27.48 -0.83
CA THR A 222 11.59 -28.37 -1.73
C THR A 222 13.04 -27.95 -1.92
N SER A 223 13.35 -26.66 -1.78
CA SER A 223 14.72 -26.15 -1.80
C SER A 223 15.54 -26.55 -0.55
N GLY A 224 14.90 -27.12 0.47
CA GLY A 224 15.54 -27.41 1.74
C GLY A 224 15.80 -26.17 2.60
N MET A 225 15.10 -25.06 2.33
CA MET A 225 15.27 -23.77 3.04
C MET A 225 16.73 -23.32 3.10
N GLN A 226 17.40 -23.29 1.94
CA GLN A 226 18.81 -22.95 1.86
C GLN A 226 19.12 -21.62 2.56
N PRO A 227 20.26 -21.53 3.25
CA PRO A 227 20.73 -20.28 3.80
C PRO A 227 20.87 -19.18 2.74
N VAL A 228 20.50 -17.95 3.10
CA VAL A 228 20.57 -16.79 2.22
C VAL A 228 21.65 -15.84 2.71
N THR A 229 22.58 -15.44 1.84
CA THR A 229 23.57 -14.41 2.16
C THR A 229 22.94 -13.02 2.04
N LEU A 230 23.07 -12.21 3.10
CA LEU A 230 22.61 -10.83 3.12
C LEU A 230 23.60 -9.98 2.31
N SER A 231 23.16 -9.52 1.13
CA SER A 231 24.01 -8.79 0.17
C SER A 231 24.67 -7.53 0.73
N ARG A 232 24.08 -6.91 1.76
CA ARG A 232 24.56 -5.68 2.39
C ARG A 232 25.58 -5.91 3.51
N THR A 233 25.46 -7.02 4.24
CA THR A 233 26.27 -7.28 5.45
C THR A 233 27.22 -8.47 5.29
N GLY A 234 27.02 -9.30 4.26
CA GLY A 234 27.78 -10.54 4.05
C GLY A 234 27.37 -11.70 4.96
N GLU A 235 26.46 -11.46 5.90
CA GLU A 235 26.01 -12.44 6.89
C GLU A 235 25.11 -13.50 6.25
N LEU A 236 25.27 -14.75 6.68
CA LEU A 236 24.44 -15.88 6.29
C LEU A 236 23.20 -15.97 7.19
N LEU A 237 22.03 -15.77 6.60
CA LEU A 237 20.74 -15.97 7.24
C LEU A 237 20.29 -17.42 7.04
N THR A 238 20.22 -18.17 8.13
CA THR A 238 19.72 -19.55 8.16
C THR A 238 18.31 -19.60 8.74
N VAL A 239 17.46 -20.45 8.16
CA VAL A 239 16.05 -20.58 8.53
C VAL A 239 15.90 -21.54 9.70
N ALA A 240 15.14 -21.17 10.74
CA ALA A 240 14.94 -22.05 11.90
C ALA A 240 13.94 -23.20 11.60
N PRO A 241 14.01 -24.33 12.34
CA PRO A 241 13.14 -25.50 12.11
C PRO A 241 11.63 -25.23 12.28
N VAL A 242 11.26 -24.15 12.96
CA VAL A 242 9.85 -23.77 13.18
C VAL A 242 9.07 -23.61 11.88
N TRP A 243 9.73 -23.16 10.80
CA TRP A 243 9.10 -22.97 9.49
C TRP A 243 8.80 -24.30 8.82
N ALA A 244 9.72 -25.26 8.90
CA ALA A 244 9.50 -26.62 8.40
C ALA A 244 8.40 -27.34 9.21
N ALA A 245 8.38 -27.16 10.54
CA ALA A 245 7.35 -27.74 11.39
C ALA A 245 5.94 -27.19 11.10
N ASN A 246 5.83 -25.91 10.70
CA ASN A 246 4.56 -25.26 10.36
C ASN A 246 4.30 -25.22 8.85
N PHE A 247 5.11 -25.89 8.03
CA PHE A 247 4.96 -25.90 6.58
C PHE A 247 3.56 -26.37 6.14
N VAL A 248 3.15 -27.56 6.59
CA VAL A 248 1.87 -28.17 6.22
C VAL A 248 0.67 -27.35 6.75
N PRO A 249 0.62 -26.93 8.02
CA PRO A 249 -0.44 -26.04 8.50
C PRO A 249 -0.60 -24.75 7.68
N ILE A 250 0.50 -24.08 7.35
CA ILE A 250 0.48 -22.84 6.55
C ILE A 250 -0.02 -23.14 5.13
N LEU A 251 0.45 -24.23 4.51
CA LEU A 251 0.05 -24.64 3.17
C LEU A 251 -1.45 -24.96 3.11
N LEU A 252 -1.96 -25.72 4.08
CA LEU A 252 -3.38 -26.07 4.16
C LEU A 252 -4.25 -24.82 4.36
N LEU A 253 -3.82 -23.88 5.21
CA LEU A 253 -4.52 -22.61 5.38
C LEU A 253 -4.55 -21.79 4.07
N ALA A 254 -3.44 -21.75 3.33
CA ALA A 254 -3.37 -21.06 2.05
C ALA A 254 -4.26 -21.71 0.99
N ILE A 255 -4.26 -23.04 0.88
CA ILE A 255 -5.18 -23.77 -0.02
C ILE A 255 -6.64 -23.53 0.37
N PHE A 256 -6.95 -23.53 1.68
CA PHE A 256 -8.29 -23.23 2.17
C PHE A 256 -8.72 -21.80 1.81
N GLN A 257 -7.83 -20.81 1.96
CA GLN A 257 -8.08 -19.44 1.54
C GLN A 257 -8.32 -19.34 0.01
N LEU A 258 -7.59 -20.12 -0.80
CA LEU A 258 -7.74 -20.13 -2.26
C LEU A 258 -9.11 -20.67 -2.64
N TRP A 259 -9.55 -21.70 -1.94
CA TRP A 259 -10.88 -22.25 -2.09
C TRP A 259 -11.98 -21.25 -1.69
N ILE A 260 -11.78 -20.45 -0.64
CA ILE A 260 -12.72 -19.38 -0.26
C ILE A 260 -12.82 -18.31 -1.35
N GLU A 261 -11.69 -17.89 -1.95
CA GLU A 261 -11.71 -16.90 -3.05
C GLU A 261 -12.38 -17.47 -4.31
N LEU A 262 -12.18 -18.75 -4.61
CA LEU A 262 -12.89 -19.42 -5.69
C LEU A 262 -14.41 -19.48 -5.42
N LEU A 263 -14.82 -19.76 -4.18
CA LEU A 263 -16.23 -19.72 -3.78
C LEU A 263 -16.82 -18.32 -3.91
N ARG A 264 -16.07 -17.27 -3.56
CA ARG A 264 -16.47 -15.87 -3.72
C ARG A 264 -16.70 -15.53 -5.20
N LEU A 265 -15.87 -16.06 -6.09
CA LEU A 265 -16.01 -15.89 -7.53
C LEU A 265 -17.22 -16.67 -8.10
N MET A 266 -17.41 -17.93 -7.70
CA MET A 266 -18.47 -18.80 -8.25
C MET A 266 -19.86 -18.54 -7.67
N ARG A 267 -19.94 -18.17 -6.38
CA ARG A 267 -21.20 -18.02 -5.62
C ARG A 267 -21.16 -16.74 -4.78
N PRO A 268 -21.13 -15.55 -5.41
CA PRO A 268 -21.03 -14.27 -4.69
C PRO A 268 -22.21 -14.01 -3.74
N GLN A 269 -23.38 -14.64 -3.96
CA GLN A 269 -24.52 -14.53 -3.05
C GLN A 269 -24.33 -15.21 -1.69
N TRP A 270 -23.34 -16.09 -1.51
CA TRP A 270 -23.11 -16.85 -0.28
C TRP A 270 -22.34 -16.03 0.79
N VAL A 271 -22.66 -14.75 0.92
CA VAL A 271 -21.93 -13.78 1.74
C VAL A 271 -21.75 -14.25 3.18
N ARG A 272 -22.81 -14.75 3.82
CA ARG A 272 -22.75 -15.22 5.22
C ARG A 272 -21.88 -16.46 5.40
N PHE A 273 -22.00 -17.42 4.47
CA PHE A 273 -21.24 -18.65 4.52
C PHE A 273 -19.74 -18.41 4.28
N ILE A 274 -19.41 -17.63 3.25
CA ILE A 274 -18.03 -17.21 2.93
C ILE A 274 -17.43 -16.43 4.11
N ALA A 275 -18.18 -15.52 4.73
CA ALA A 275 -17.73 -14.81 5.92
C ALA A 275 -17.48 -15.77 7.10
N GLY A 276 -18.32 -16.78 7.31
CA GLY A 276 -18.08 -17.84 8.30
C GLY A 276 -16.78 -18.61 8.05
N LEU A 277 -16.49 -18.99 6.80
CA LEU A 277 -15.22 -19.64 6.43
C LEU A 277 -14.01 -18.72 6.69
N GLN A 278 -14.15 -17.42 6.42
CA GLN A 278 -13.11 -16.42 6.71
C GLN A 278 -12.84 -16.27 8.22
N VAL A 279 -13.87 -16.36 9.07
CA VAL A 279 -13.68 -16.39 10.53
C VAL A 279 -12.84 -17.59 10.96
N VAL A 280 -13.14 -18.78 10.42
CA VAL A 280 -12.39 -20.00 10.70
C VAL A 280 -10.95 -19.87 10.21
N ALA A 281 -10.74 -19.39 8.98
CA ALA A 281 -9.41 -19.18 8.41
C ALA A 281 -8.58 -18.19 9.25
N ALA A 282 -9.18 -17.09 9.69
CA ALA A 282 -8.51 -16.12 10.56
C ALA A 282 -8.14 -16.73 11.92
N GLY A 283 -9.02 -17.52 12.53
CA GLY A 283 -8.74 -18.22 13.79
C GLY A 283 -7.59 -19.23 13.68
N VAL A 284 -7.57 -20.03 12.60
CA VAL A 284 -6.45 -20.95 12.30
C VAL A 284 -5.15 -20.18 12.05
N GLY A 285 -5.21 -19.07 11.30
CA GLY A 285 -4.07 -18.19 11.06
C GLY A 285 -3.48 -17.62 12.37
N ILE A 286 -4.33 -17.16 13.29
CA ILE A 286 -3.91 -16.72 14.62
C ILE A 286 -3.24 -17.85 15.39
N ALA A 287 -3.83 -19.05 15.39
CA ALA A 287 -3.26 -20.20 16.08
C ALA A 287 -1.85 -20.56 15.53
N ILE A 288 -1.67 -20.57 14.21
CA ILE A 288 -0.37 -20.82 13.58
C ILE A 288 0.64 -19.71 13.89
N LEU A 289 0.25 -18.43 13.78
CA LEU A 289 1.16 -17.33 14.13
C LEU A 289 1.53 -17.37 15.61
N TRP A 290 0.59 -17.74 16.48
CA TRP A 290 0.83 -17.89 17.90
C TRP A 290 1.83 -19.00 18.20
N THR A 291 1.70 -20.18 17.57
CA THR A 291 2.67 -21.28 17.77
C THR A 291 4.07 -20.87 17.31
N ILE A 292 4.20 -20.22 16.14
CA ILE A 292 5.48 -19.73 15.63
C ILE A 292 6.07 -18.66 16.57
N PHE A 293 5.22 -17.75 17.06
CA PHE A 293 5.65 -16.68 17.96
C PHE A 293 6.16 -17.23 19.30
N GLN A 294 5.47 -18.22 19.87
CA GLN A 294 5.84 -18.85 21.14
C GLN A 294 7.16 -19.61 21.09
N VAL A 295 7.52 -20.18 19.93
CA VAL A 295 8.83 -20.85 19.75
C VAL A 295 9.98 -19.85 19.89
N GLY A 296 9.77 -18.58 19.53
CA GLY A 296 10.72 -17.49 19.69
C GLY A 296 11.97 -17.57 18.81
N HIS A 297 12.34 -18.72 18.24
CA HIS A 297 13.49 -18.85 17.34
C HIS A 297 13.03 -18.99 15.87
N TRP A 298 13.26 -17.95 15.07
CA TRP A 298 12.78 -17.89 13.68
C TRP A 298 13.90 -17.97 12.64
N PHE A 299 15.05 -17.39 12.93
CA PHE A 299 16.22 -17.38 12.04
C PHE A 299 17.51 -17.40 12.88
N THR A 300 18.64 -17.69 12.26
CA THR A 300 19.96 -17.52 12.85
C THR A 300 20.85 -16.79 11.85
N LEU A 301 21.49 -15.70 12.28
CA LEU A 301 22.49 -15.00 11.48
C LEU A 301 23.87 -15.53 11.83
N SER A 302 24.74 -15.62 10.84
CA SER A 302 26.14 -15.99 11.03
C SER A 302 27.05 -15.18 10.12
N ASP A 303 28.21 -14.77 10.64
CA ASP A 303 29.29 -14.15 9.86
C ASP A 303 30.33 -15.18 9.35
N GLY A 304 30.09 -16.47 9.59
CA GLY A 304 30.99 -17.58 9.27
C GLY A 304 31.82 -18.10 10.44
N GLU A 305 32.06 -17.27 11.48
CA GLU A 305 32.79 -17.66 12.70
C GLU A 305 31.84 -17.79 13.91
N THR A 306 30.88 -16.87 14.01
CA THR A 306 29.89 -16.80 15.08
C THR A 306 28.49 -16.91 14.53
N SER A 307 27.55 -17.43 15.34
CA SER A 307 26.14 -17.52 14.96
C SER A 307 25.26 -17.05 16.12
N ILE A 308 24.33 -16.14 15.82
CA ILE A 308 23.40 -15.56 16.79
C ILE A 308 21.98 -15.84 16.33
N ARG A 309 21.18 -16.38 17.26
CA ARG A 309 19.76 -16.68 17.00
C ARG A 309 18.95 -15.40 17.04
N VAL A 310 18.09 -15.22 16.06
CA VAL A 310 17.03 -14.21 16.08
C VAL A 310 15.95 -14.71 17.04
N ILE A 311 15.85 -14.05 18.20
CA ILE A 311 14.95 -14.43 19.29
C ILE A 311 13.80 -13.43 19.40
N GLY A 312 12.65 -13.86 18.94
CA GLY A 312 11.38 -13.24 19.22
C GLY A 312 10.89 -13.47 20.64
N GLY A 313 9.99 -12.61 21.10
CA GLY A 313 9.30 -12.79 22.36
C GLY A 313 8.68 -11.53 22.92
N TRP A 314 7.89 -11.68 23.98
CA TRP A 314 7.19 -10.58 24.65
C TRP A 314 8.12 -9.47 25.16
N SER A 315 9.36 -9.82 25.52
CA SER A 315 10.37 -8.87 25.97
C SER A 315 10.84 -7.91 24.86
N GLN A 316 10.63 -8.26 23.58
CA GLN A 316 10.92 -7.38 22.44
C GLN A 316 9.81 -6.36 22.19
N LEU A 317 8.61 -6.56 22.73
CA LEU A 317 7.45 -5.66 22.51
C LEU A 317 7.42 -4.46 23.47
N MET A 318 8.55 -4.16 24.10
CA MET A 318 8.69 -3.02 25.02
C MET A 318 9.00 -1.74 24.23
N PHE A 319 8.33 -0.64 24.57
CA PHE A 319 8.49 0.64 23.87
C PHE A 319 9.89 1.22 24.01
N GLU A 320 10.60 0.90 25.10
CA GLU A 320 11.99 1.32 25.33
C GLU A 320 12.91 0.79 24.23
N ARG A 321 12.76 -0.48 23.82
CA ARG A 321 13.57 -1.09 22.75
C ARG A 321 13.34 -0.48 21.38
N LEU A 322 12.13 0.03 21.14
CA LEU A 322 11.79 0.69 19.88
C LEU A 322 12.47 2.06 19.76
N ARG A 323 12.67 2.74 20.90
CA ARG A 323 13.33 4.04 20.96
C ARG A 323 14.84 3.93 20.72
N ASP A 324 15.44 2.86 21.22
CA ASP A 324 16.89 2.61 21.11
C ASP A 324 17.28 1.91 19.79
N PHE A 325 16.33 1.72 18.86
CA PHE A 325 16.55 0.96 17.62
C PHE A 325 17.55 1.62 16.65
N ASP A 326 17.55 2.96 16.55
CA ASP A 326 18.42 3.69 15.60
C ASP A 326 19.87 3.83 16.13
N ASP A 327 20.05 3.75 17.44
CA ASP A 327 21.34 3.92 18.13
C ASP A 327 22.14 2.60 18.26
N GLY A 328 21.59 1.48 17.77
CA GLY A 328 22.20 0.16 17.87
C GLY A 328 23.48 -0.01 17.03
N PRO A 329 24.46 -0.83 17.48
CA PRO A 329 25.62 -1.16 16.68
C PRO A 329 25.21 -1.87 15.37
N ARG A 330 25.94 -1.65 14.28
CA ARG A 330 25.66 -2.28 12.97
C ARG A 330 26.49 -3.55 12.73
N ASP A 331 26.82 -4.24 13.82
CA ASP A 331 27.53 -5.52 13.83
C ASP A 331 26.53 -6.70 13.87
N LEU A 332 27.03 -7.94 13.84
CA LEU A 332 26.20 -9.14 13.84
C LEU A 332 25.18 -9.16 15.00
N SER A 333 25.60 -8.70 16.19
CA SER A 333 24.76 -8.64 17.39
C SER A 333 23.63 -7.62 17.21
N GLY A 334 23.95 -6.41 16.77
CA GLY A 334 22.97 -5.37 16.54
C GLY A 334 22.02 -5.69 15.37
N ASN A 335 22.52 -6.25 14.27
CA ASN A 335 21.70 -6.71 13.14
C ASN A 335 20.71 -7.80 13.59
N THR A 336 21.18 -8.75 14.41
CA THR A 336 20.33 -9.80 14.98
C THR A 336 19.28 -9.25 15.95
N GLY A 337 19.67 -8.27 16.77
CA GLY A 337 18.76 -7.55 17.68
C GLY A 337 17.68 -6.78 16.94
N ALA A 338 18.05 -6.05 15.90
CA ALA A 338 17.14 -5.33 15.02
C ALA A 338 16.11 -6.26 14.36
N LEU A 339 16.58 -7.38 13.78
CA LEU A 339 15.69 -8.38 13.19
C LEU A 339 14.74 -9.00 14.22
N SER A 340 15.24 -9.30 15.42
CA SER A 340 14.43 -9.85 16.52
C SER A 340 13.30 -8.91 16.92
N LEU A 341 13.60 -7.61 17.03
CA LEU A 341 12.62 -6.57 17.36
C LEU A 341 11.58 -6.43 16.25
N ILE A 342 12.02 -6.20 15.01
CA ILE A 342 11.13 -6.00 13.85
C ILE A 342 10.19 -7.18 13.70
N LEU A 343 10.73 -8.41 13.66
CA LEU A 343 9.92 -9.59 13.46
C LEU A 343 8.91 -9.79 14.60
N SER A 344 9.28 -9.49 15.85
CA SER A 344 8.36 -9.57 16.99
C SER A 344 7.15 -8.65 16.84
N TRP A 345 7.38 -7.40 16.42
CA TRP A 345 6.32 -6.45 16.14
C TRP A 345 5.49 -6.84 14.92
N VAL A 346 6.11 -7.40 13.88
CA VAL A 346 5.40 -7.93 12.70
C VAL A 346 4.46 -9.07 13.09
N PHE A 347 4.92 -10.04 13.89
CA PHE A 347 4.07 -11.12 14.37
C PHE A 347 2.92 -10.61 15.25
N ALA A 348 3.19 -9.71 16.20
CA ALA A 348 2.16 -9.12 17.05
C ALA A 348 1.12 -8.34 16.23
N GLY A 349 1.58 -7.51 15.29
CA GLY A 349 0.72 -6.76 14.38
C GLY A 349 -0.12 -7.68 13.48
N ALA A 350 0.46 -8.77 12.98
CA ALA A 350 -0.26 -9.75 12.16
C ALA A 350 -1.35 -10.49 12.97
N ILE A 351 -1.05 -10.91 14.20
CA ILE A 351 -2.03 -11.53 15.10
C ILE A 351 -3.19 -10.56 15.39
N LEU A 352 -2.89 -9.29 15.73
CA LEU A 352 -3.90 -8.26 15.96
C LEU A 352 -4.75 -7.98 14.71
N SER A 353 -4.11 -7.85 13.55
CA SER A 353 -4.79 -7.63 12.26
C SER A 353 -5.74 -8.78 11.92
N LEU A 354 -5.32 -10.03 12.11
CA LEU A 354 -6.19 -11.20 11.94
C LEU A 354 -7.34 -11.20 12.95
N GLY A 355 -7.10 -10.76 14.19
CA GLY A 355 -8.15 -10.59 15.21
C GLY A 355 -9.22 -9.60 14.77
N PHE A 356 -8.83 -8.42 14.27
CA PHE A 356 -9.77 -7.45 13.71
C PHE A 356 -10.49 -7.97 12.46
N SER A 357 -9.78 -8.66 11.58
CA SER A 357 -10.39 -9.27 10.38
C SER A 357 -11.43 -10.32 10.76
N MET A 358 -11.13 -11.16 11.76
CA MET A 358 -12.05 -12.16 12.30
C MET A 358 -13.33 -11.51 12.85
N LEU A 359 -13.20 -10.44 13.63
CA LEU A 359 -14.36 -9.69 14.15
C LEU A 359 -15.21 -9.07 13.04
N ARG A 360 -14.56 -8.49 12.02
CA ARG A 360 -15.26 -7.94 10.84
C ARG A 360 -16.02 -9.02 10.09
N HIS A 361 -15.38 -10.16 9.82
CA HIS A 361 -16.02 -11.29 9.14
C HIS A 361 -17.16 -11.90 9.98
N LEU A 362 -17.02 -11.96 11.30
CA LEU A 362 -18.08 -12.40 12.19
C LEU A 362 -19.30 -11.47 12.10
N ALA A 363 -19.07 -10.15 12.10
CA ALA A 363 -20.14 -9.17 11.91
C ALA A 363 -20.83 -9.33 10.54
N THR A 364 -20.07 -9.56 9.46
CA THR A 364 -20.62 -9.83 8.12
C THR A 364 -21.42 -11.14 8.09
N ALA A 365 -20.95 -12.20 8.75
CA ALA A 365 -21.62 -13.50 8.83
C ALA A 365 -22.99 -13.38 9.54
N ILE A 366 -23.07 -12.58 10.61
CA ILE A 366 -24.29 -12.35 11.37
C ILE A 366 -25.26 -11.43 10.61
N ARG A 367 -24.77 -10.31 10.06
CA ARG A 367 -25.63 -9.27 9.45
C ARG A 367 -26.07 -9.59 8.03
N GLY A 368 -25.27 -10.33 7.25
CA GLY A 368 -25.58 -10.69 5.86
C GLY A 368 -25.56 -9.54 4.85
N ARG A 369 -24.95 -8.39 5.18
CA ARG A 369 -24.62 -7.32 4.23
C ARG A 369 -23.10 -7.16 4.19
N ALA A 370 -22.57 -7.04 2.97
CA ALA A 370 -21.16 -6.81 2.69
C ALA A 370 -20.73 -5.41 3.13
#